data_AF-A0A9Q5VGI4-F1
#
_entry.id   AF-A0A9Q5VGI4-F1
#
_cell.length_a   1.000
_cell.length_b   1.000
_cell.length_c   1.000
_cell.angle_alpha   90.00
_cell.angle_beta   90.00
_cell.angle_gamma   90.00
#
_symmetry.space_group_name_H-M   'P 1'
#
loop_
_entity.id
_entity.type
_entity.pdbx_description
1 polymer ?
#
loop_
_entity_poly.entity_id
_entity_poly.type
_entity_poly.pdbx_seq_one_letter_code
_entity_poly.pdbx_strand_id
1 'polypeptide(L)'
;MDQVVEDTQESFEFLLKLAKSNKGPALEKFVEKHKKLLKQRGEDQLTPLQLAICSGSIETALLFMQYGGLPALRAKFYSQKNKSSIIHYCLARGWDTIKSEHSKLSFGAFIQAAAPIMGERLFALRDIYGINPLGVAVFSGQAVATKFLLGLEFCKTTMVKHEYELVTKLREAR
;
A
#
# COMPACT_ATOMS: atom_id res chain seq x y z
N MET A 1 -16.84 13.57 -29.41
CA MET A 1 -15.43 13.96 -29.51
C MET A 1 -14.93 14.13 -28.10
N ASP A 2 -14.34 13.07 -27.54
CA ASP A 2 -13.72 13.13 -26.22
C ASP A 2 -12.52 14.07 -26.32
N GLN A 3 -12.58 15.19 -25.60
CA GLN A 3 -11.39 16.00 -25.39
C GLN A 3 -10.30 15.08 -24.86
N VAL A 4 -9.20 14.93 -25.59
CA VAL A 4 -8.01 14.23 -25.11
C VAL A 4 -7.66 14.91 -23.79
N VAL A 5 -7.89 14.21 -22.69
CA VAL A 5 -7.47 14.69 -21.37
C VAL A 5 -5.95 14.76 -21.43
N GLU A 6 -5.42 15.97 -21.50
CA GLU A 6 -3.97 16.18 -21.44
C GLU A 6 -3.52 15.98 -20.00
N ASP A 7 -2.77 14.91 -19.80
CA ASP A 7 -2.05 14.62 -18.57
C ASP A 7 -0.80 15.51 -18.55
N THR A 8 -0.92 16.68 -17.93
CA THR A 8 0.15 17.69 -17.84
C THR A 8 1.01 17.49 -16.59
N GLN A 9 2.22 18.04 -16.61
CA GLN A 9 3.09 18.11 -15.42
C GLN A 9 2.38 18.85 -14.26
N GLU A 10 1.66 19.93 -14.54
CA GLU A 10 0.86 20.66 -13.54
C GLU A 10 -0.23 19.78 -12.91
N SER A 11 -0.90 18.94 -13.72
CA SER A 11 -1.92 18.01 -13.22
C SER A 11 -1.29 16.97 -12.29
N PHE A 12 -0.07 16.51 -12.60
CA PHE A 12 0.66 15.58 -11.75
C PHE A 12 1.10 16.23 -10.44
N GLU A 13 1.65 17.44 -10.49
CA GLU A 13 2.01 18.21 -9.29
C GLU A 13 0.81 18.49 -8.40
N PHE A 14 -0.35 18.77 -9.00
CA PHE A 14 -1.59 18.92 -8.26
C PHE A 14 -2.01 17.61 -7.59
N LEU A 15 -1.87 16.44 -8.23
CA LEU A 15 -2.10 15.14 -7.57
C LEU A 15 -1.14 14.91 -6.40
N LEU A 16 0.13 15.29 -6.52
CA LEU A 16 1.09 15.18 -5.43
C LEU A 16 0.75 16.13 -4.27
N LYS A 17 0.27 17.35 -4.56
CA LYS A 17 -0.25 18.28 -3.54
C LYS A 17 -1.49 17.71 -2.87
N LEU A 18 -2.40 17.13 -3.66
CA LEU A 18 -3.60 16.48 -3.17
C LEU A 18 -3.26 15.32 -2.24
N ALA A 19 -2.26 14.49 -2.59
CA ALA A 19 -1.76 13.41 -1.75
C ALA A 19 -1.38 13.87 -0.33
N LYS A 20 -0.82 15.08 -0.19
CA LYS A 20 -0.44 15.65 1.11
C LYS A 20 -1.61 16.22 1.93
N SER A 21 -2.84 16.07 1.44
CA SER A 21 -4.06 16.55 2.09
C SER A 21 -5.19 15.52 2.00
N ASN A 22 -6.10 15.51 2.96
CA ASN A 22 -7.31 14.67 2.87
C ASN A 22 -8.46 15.29 2.06
N LYS A 23 -8.12 16.13 1.08
CA LYS A 23 -9.10 16.75 0.18
C LYS A 23 -9.39 15.92 -1.06
N GLY A 24 -8.77 14.74 -1.19
CA GLY A 24 -8.97 13.83 -2.31
C GLY A 24 -10.44 13.59 -2.66
N PRO A 25 -11.28 13.16 -1.69
CA PRO A 25 -12.69 12.89 -1.94
C PRO A 25 -13.47 14.08 -2.54
N ALA A 26 -13.15 15.31 -2.13
CA ALA A 26 -13.79 16.51 -2.69
C ALA A 26 -13.40 16.80 -4.15
N LEU A 27 -12.36 16.13 -4.66
CA LEU A 27 -11.78 16.31 -5.99
C LEU A 27 -11.80 15.01 -6.81
N GLU A 28 -12.71 14.09 -6.51
CA GLU A 28 -12.87 12.78 -7.18
C GLU A 28 -12.89 12.88 -8.70
N LYS A 29 -13.66 13.82 -9.27
CA LYS A 29 -13.73 14.03 -10.73
C LYS A 29 -12.39 14.37 -11.35
N PHE A 30 -11.55 15.13 -10.64
CA PHE A 30 -10.20 15.45 -11.12
C PHE A 30 -9.31 14.19 -11.10
N VAL A 31 -9.37 13.42 -10.01
CA VAL A 31 -8.60 12.17 -9.87
C VAL A 31 -8.99 11.16 -10.95
N GLU A 32 -10.29 10.99 -11.21
CA GLU A 32 -10.80 10.10 -12.25
C GLU A 32 -10.27 10.49 -13.64
N LYS A 33 -10.35 11.79 -13.96
CA LYS A 33 -9.90 12.36 -15.23
C LYS A 33 -8.40 12.08 -15.46
N HIS A 34 -7.60 12.19 -14.40
CA HIS A 34 -6.14 12.07 -14.46
C HIS A 34 -5.58 10.75 -13.89
N LYS A 35 -6.38 9.69 -13.85
CA LYS A 35 -6.01 8.41 -13.20
C LYS A 35 -4.72 7.77 -13.73
N LYS A 36 -4.31 8.06 -14.96
CA LYS A 36 -3.05 7.56 -15.54
C LYS A 36 -1.82 8.10 -14.79
N LEU A 37 -1.91 9.33 -14.28
CA LEU A 37 -0.85 9.97 -13.51
C LEU A 37 -0.61 9.29 -12.15
N LEU A 38 -1.57 8.51 -11.62
CA LEU A 38 -1.43 7.80 -10.34
C LEU A 38 -0.33 6.73 -10.34
N LYS A 39 0.18 6.33 -11.52
CA LYS A 39 1.30 5.40 -11.67
C LYS A 39 2.67 6.09 -11.76
N GLN A 40 2.69 7.40 -11.99
CA GLN A 40 3.93 8.17 -12.09
C GLN A 40 4.56 8.32 -10.71
N ARG A 41 5.86 8.62 -10.68
CA ARG A 41 6.62 8.87 -9.46
C ARG A 41 7.09 10.31 -9.44
N GLY A 42 6.97 10.96 -8.28
CA GLY A 42 7.52 12.28 -8.04
C GLY A 42 9.05 12.24 -7.86
N GLU A 43 9.62 13.39 -7.52
CA GLU A 43 11.07 13.54 -7.27
C GLU A 43 11.56 12.64 -6.14
N ASP A 44 10.73 12.43 -5.11
CA ASP A 44 10.96 11.52 -3.98
C ASP A 44 10.84 10.03 -4.34
N GLN A 45 10.62 9.72 -5.62
CA GLN A 45 10.42 8.38 -6.15
C GLN A 45 9.16 7.68 -5.61
N LEU A 46 8.23 8.41 -5.01
CA LEU A 46 6.94 7.92 -4.54
C LEU A 46 5.85 8.18 -5.59
N THR A 47 4.93 7.23 -5.72
CA THR A 47 3.66 7.46 -6.44
C THR A 47 2.73 8.34 -5.61
N PRO A 48 1.71 8.99 -6.22
CA PRO A 48 0.71 9.75 -5.49
C PRO A 48 0.06 8.96 -4.34
N LEU A 49 -0.26 7.67 -4.56
CA LEU A 49 -0.78 6.78 -3.51
C LEU A 49 0.21 6.62 -2.35
N GLN A 50 1.49 6.43 -2.66
CA GLN A 50 2.52 6.25 -1.64
C GLN A 50 2.76 7.52 -0.83
N LEU A 51 2.79 8.66 -1.51
CA LEU A 51 2.89 9.96 -0.86
C LEU A 51 1.69 10.20 0.07
N ALA A 52 0.48 9.86 -0.36
CA ALA A 52 -0.73 10.05 0.44
C ALA A 52 -0.66 9.27 1.76
N ILE A 53 -0.24 8.01 1.72
CA ILE A 53 -0.04 7.20 2.93
C ILE A 53 1.08 7.76 3.81
N CYS A 54 2.21 8.17 3.23
CA CYS A 54 3.30 8.78 3.99
C CYS A 54 2.85 10.04 4.75
N SER A 55 2.01 10.85 4.10
CA SER A 55 1.41 12.06 4.65
C SER A 55 0.26 11.79 5.63
N GLY A 56 -0.21 10.55 5.75
CA GLY A 56 -1.37 10.23 6.59
C GLY A 56 -2.71 10.62 5.99
N SER A 57 -2.77 10.91 4.69
CA SER A 57 -3.98 11.28 3.95
C SER A 57 -4.72 10.02 3.49
N ILE A 58 -5.28 9.26 4.43
CA ILE A 58 -5.80 7.91 4.16
C ILE A 58 -7.01 7.92 3.23
N GLU A 59 -7.92 8.88 3.38
CA GLU A 59 -9.09 9.04 2.51
C GLU A 59 -8.67 9.32 1.07
N THR A 60 -7.70 10.21 0.87
CA THR A 60 -7.12 10.48 -0.44
C THR A 60 -6.41 9.24 -1.00
N ALA A 61 -5.71 8.48 -0.15
CA ALA A 61 -5.04 7.25 -0.56
C ALA A 61 -6.04 6.18 -1.03
N LEU A 62 -7.15 5.99 -0.32
CA LEU A 62 -8.22 5.07 -0.72
C LEU A 62 -8.81 5.47 -2.08
N LEU A 63 -9.07 6.77 -2.29
CA LEU A 63 -9.54 7.28 -3.58
C LEU A 63 -8.52 7.01 -4.70
N PHE A 64 -7.24 7.31 -4.48
CA PHE A 64 -6.20 7.02 -5.46
C PHE A 64 -6.12 5.53 -5.79
N MET A 65 -6.27 4.65 -4.80
CA MET A 65 -6.30 3.22 -5.02
C MET A 65 -7.51 2.78 -5.86
N GLN A 66 -8.70 3.32 -5.57
CA GLN A 66 -9.92 3.08 -6.35
C GLN A 66 -9.74 3.45 -7.83
N TYR A 67 -9.03 4.54 -8.11
CA TYR A 67 -8.75 4.99 -9.49
C TYR A 67 -7.47 4.39 -10.11
N GLY A 68 -6.87 3.36 -9.51
CA GLY A 68 -5.80 2.58 -10.13
C GLY A 68 -4.38 2.89 -9.64
N GLY A 69 -4.25 3.64 -8.54
CA GLY A 69 -3.02 3.69 -7.75
C GLY A 69 -2.69 2.30 -7.18
N LEU A 70 -1.43 1.87 -7.33
CA LEU A 70 -1.04 0.49 -7.05
C LEU A 70 -0.42 0.33 -5.64
N PRO A 71 -1.09 -0.35 -4.68
CA PRO A 71 -0.57 -0.55 -3.33
C PRO A 71 0.59 -1.56 -3.27
N ALA A 72 0.71 -2.44 -4.27
CA ALA A 72 1.76 -3.46 -4.30
C ALA A 72 3.16 -2.91 -4.62
N LEU A 73 3.26 -1.66 -5.08
CA LEU A 73 4.54 -1.07 -5.45
C LEU A 73 5.41 -0.86 -4.21
N ARG A 74 6.65 -1.37 -4.27
CA ARG A 74 7.65 -1.06 -3.26
C ARG A 74 8.08 0.40 -3.41
N ALA A 75 8.19 1.08 -2.27
CA ALA A 75 8.67 2.45 -2.20
C ALA A 75 9.99 2.51 -1.43
N LYS A 76 10.78 3.54 -1.72
CA LYS A 76 12.04 3.82 -1.05
C LYS A 76 11.77 4.66 0.20
N PHE A 77 11.10 4.08 1.20
CA PHE A 77 10.64 4.83 2.38
C PHE A 77 11.76 5.26 3.33
N TYR A 78 12.87 4.50 3.39
CA TYR A 78 13.88 4.65 4.46
C TYR A 78 15.29 4.94 3.95
N SER A 79 15.64 4.47 2.74
CA SER A 79 16.91 4.79 2.08
C SER A 79 16.84 4.44 0.58
N GLN A 80 17.78 4.95 -0.23
CA GLN A 80 17.84 4.59 -1.65
C GLN A 80 18.02 3.08 -1.92
N LYS A 81 18.53 2.33 -0.92
CA LYS A 81 18.77 0.88 -0.99
C LYS A 81 17.59 0.04 -0.48
N ASN A 82 16.68 0.62 0.31
CA ASN A 82 15.63 -0.11 1.02
C ASN A 82 14.27 0.01 0.33
N LYS A 83 13.81 -1.07 -0.30
CA LYS A 83 12.49 -1.17 -0.95
C LYS A 83 11.52 -1.92 -0.05
N SER A 84 10.89 -1.24 0.91
CA SER A 84 9.75 -1.78 1.67
C SER A 84 8.43 -1.50 0.96
N SER A 85 7.42 -2.33 1.17
CA SER A 85 6.07 -2.05 0.66
C SER A 85 5.35 -1.05 1.55
N ILE A 86 4.32 -0.41 1.00
CA ILE A 86 3.49 0.54 1.74
C ILE A 86 2.71 -0.13 2.89
N ILE A 87 2.42 -1.43 2.76
CA ILE A 87 1.81 -2.23 3.84
C ILE A 87 2.78 -2.35 5.01
N HIS A 88 4.06 -2.65 4.75
CA HIS A 88 5.07 -2.68 5.82
C HIS A 88 5.22 -1.32 6.49
N TYR A 89 5.19 -0.23 5.72
CA TYR A 89 5.21 1.12 6.27
C TYR A 89 4.00 1.37 7.19
N CYS A 90 2.79 1.04 6.74
CA CYS A 90 1.56 1.18 7.51
C CYS A 90 1.62 0.39 8.83
N LEU A 91 2.05 -0.87 8.77
CA LEU A 91 2.22 -1.70 9.96
C LEU A 91 3.29 -1.15 10.90
N ALA A 92 4.45 -0.73 10.38
CA ALA A 92 5.50 -0.12 11.21
C ALA A 92 5.03 1.18 11.91
N ARG A 93 4.05 1.86 11.32
CA ARG A 93 3.45 3.06 11.92
C ARG A 93 2.32 2.75 12.88
N GLY A 94 1.71 1.57 12.82
CA GLY A 94 0.61 1.13 13.67
C GLY A 94 -0.73 1.07 12.94
N TRP A 95 -1.50 0.01 13.22
CA TRP A 95 -2.79 -0.30 12.59
C TRP A 95 -3.82 0.81 12.81
N ASP A 96 -4.00 1.27 14.05
CA ASP A 96 -4.97 2.31 14.41
C ASP A 96 -4.40 3.73 14.34
N THR A 97 -3.20 3.90 13.78
CA THR A 97 -2.56 5.21 13.74
C THR A 97 -3.22 6.12 12.74
N ILE A 98 -3.60 7.31 13.22
CA ILE A 98 -4.04 8.45 12.45
C ILE A 98 -2.90 9.46 12.44
N LYS A 99 -2.43 9.83 11.24
CA LYS A 99 -1.27 10.73 11.09
C LYS A 99 -1.62 12.18 10.76
N SER A 100 -2.84 12.44 10.29
CA SER A 100 -3.32 13.78 9.95
C SER A 100 -4.52 14.09 10.83
N GLU A 101 -4.58 15.31 11.37
CA GLU A 101 -5.73 15.82 12.12
C GLU A 101 -7.03 15.79 11.29
N HIS A 102 -6.91 15.79 9.97
CA HIS A 102 -8.04 15.79 9.04
C HIS A 102 -8.40 14.40 8.51
N SER A 103 -7.60 13.36 8.81
CA SER A 103 -7.97 11.98 8.51
C SER A 103 -8.80 11.40 9.64
N LYS A 104 -9.93 10.81 9.29
CA LYS A 104 -10.74 10.00 10.20
C LYS A 104 -10.39 8.51 10.10
N LEU A 105 -9.55 8.14 9.14
CA LEU A 105 -9.19 6.76 8.85
C LEU A 105 -7.77 6.44 9.32
N SER A 106 -7.60 5.23 9.85
CA SER A 106 -6.30 4.71 10.26
C SER A 106 -5.58 4.00 9.11
N PHE A 107 -4.31 3.69 9.30
CA PHE A 107 -3.58 2.82 8.37
C PHE A 107 -4.23 1.45 8.19
N GLY A 108 -4.91 0.93 9.20
CA GLY A 108 -5.67 -0.32 9.16
C GLY A 108 -6.75 -0.28 8.08
N ALA A 109 -7.48 0.82 7.94
CA ALA A 109 -8.50 0.98 6.89
C ALA A 109 -7.90 0.86 5.48
N PHE A 110 -6.72 1.45 5.26
CA PHE A 110 -5.99 1.29 4.00
C PHE A 110 -5.53 -0.15 3.77
N ILE A 111 -4.92 -0.80 4.78
CA ILE A 111 -4.47 -2.20 4.66
C ILE A 111 -5.65 -3.12 4.34
N GLN A 112 -6.79 -2.92 5.00
CA GLN A 112 -8.01 -3.69 4.77
C GLN A 112 -8.52 -3.56 3.33
N ALA A 113 -8.50 -2.37 2.75
CA ALA A 113 -8.90 -2.13 1.38
C ALA A 113 -7.86 -2.62 0.35
N ALA A 114 -6.57 -2.52 0.67
CA ALA A 114 -5.47 -2.92 -0.21
C ALA A 114 -5.28 -4.45 -0.27
N ALA A 115 -5.49 -5.16 0.82
CA ALA A 115 -5.21 -6.59 0.92
C ALA A 115 -5.95 -7.44 -0.14
N PRO A 116 -7.27 -7.27 -0.38
CA PRO A 116 -7.98 -8.02 -1.42
C PRO A 116 -7.45 -7.74 -2.83
N ILE A 117 -7.09 -6.49 -3.14
CA ILE A 117 -6.54 -6.09 -4.44
C ILE A 117 -5.18 -6.76 -4.69
N MET A 118 -4.41 -6.97 -3.61
CA MET A 118 -3.08 -7.56 -3.68
C MET A 118 -3.10 -9.09 -3.71
N GLY A 119 -4.13 -9.72 -3.12
CA GLY A 119 -4.25 -11.18 -3.03
C GLY A 119 -2.99 -11.83 -2.44
N GLU A 120 -2.59 -12.98 -2.99
CA GLU A 120 -1.39 -13.73 -2.55
C GLU A 120 -0.10 -12.88 -2.58
N ARG A 121 -0.02 -11.88 -3.45
CA ARG A 121 1.16 -11.01 -3.53
C ARG A 121 1.42 -10.27 -2.22
N LEU A 122 0.39 -10.02 -1.41
CA LEU A 122 0.54 -9.43 -0.08
C LEU A 122 1.58 -10.18 0.75
N PHE A 123 1.47 -11.51 0.80
CA PHE A 123 2.35 -12.37 1.59
C PHE A 123 3.64 -12.73 0.88
N ALA A 124 3.81 -12.38 -0.40
CA ALA A 124 5.08 -12.43 -1.11
C ALA A 124 5.94 -11.18 -0.89
N LEU A 125 5.37 -10.09 -0.37
CA LEU A 125 6.14 -8.91 -0.01
C LEU A 125 7.08 -9.20 1.14
N ARG A 126 8.27 -8.59 1.06
CA ARG A 126 9.31 -8.69 2.08
C ARG A 126 9.82 -7.29 2.37
N ASP A 127 9.93 -6.96 3.65
CA ASP A 127 10.62 -5.76 4.10
C ASP A 127 12.15 -5.95 4.00
N ILE A 128 12.91 -5.03 4.60
CA ILE A 128 14.37 -5.03 4.58
C ILE A 128 14.99 -6.19 5.37
N TYR A 129 14.23 -6.82 6.26
CA TYR A 129 14.67 -7.94 7.09
C TYR A 129 14.19 -9.28 6.53
N GLY A 130 13.53 -9.29 5.36
CA GLY A 130 12.94 -10.50 4.81
C GLY A 130 11.66 -10.94 5.54
N ILE A 131 11.02 -10.05 6.28
CA ILE A 131 9.77 -10.31 6.99
C ILE A 131 8.60 -9.88 6.10
N ASN A 132 7.52 -10.68 6.10
CA ASN A 132 6.30 -10.37 5.35
C ASN A 132 5.31 -9.55 6.21
N PRO A 133 4.21 -9.03 5.64
CA PRO A 133 3.27 -8.20 6.40
C PRO A 133 2.68 -8.88 7.63
N LEU A 134 2.38 -10.19 7.58
CA LEU A 134 1.88 -10.94 8.74
C LEU A 134 2.94 -11.01 9.85
N GLY A 135 4.19 -11.31 9.49
CA GLY A 135 5.30 -11.35 10.43
C GLY A 135 5.47 -9.99 11.12
N VAL A 136 5.44 -8.88 10.37
CA VAL A 136 5.54 -7.55 10.97
C VAL A 136 4.39 -7.29 11.95
N ALA A 137 3.15 -7.64 11.60
CA ALA A 137 1.99 -7.48 12.49
C ALA A 137 2.15 -8.27 13.80
N VAL A 138 2.66 -9.50 13.73
CA VAL A 138 2.92 -10.36 14.88
C VAL A 138 4.06 -9.79 15.75
N PHE A 139 5.22 -9.48 15.15
CA PHE A 139 6.39 -8.98 15.88
C PHE A 139 6.14 -7.64 16.57
N SER A 140 5.28 -6.80 15.99
CA SER A 140 4.90 -5.50 16.56
C SER A 140 3.72 -5.59 17.54
N GLY A 141 3.21 -6.80 17.84
CA GLY A 141 2.11 -6.99 18.79
C GLY A 141 0.76 -6.45 18.32
N GLN A 142 0.57 -6.21 17.03
CA GLN A 142 -0.67 -5.66 16.48
C GLN A 142 -1.71 -6.77 16.31
N ALA A 143 -2.40 -7.10 17.41
CA ALA A 143 -3.33 -8.22 17.46
C ALA A 143 -4.47 -8.13 16.44
N VAL A 144 -5.04 -6.93 16.24
CA VAL A 144 -6.13 -6.70 15.26
C VAL A 144 -5.64 -6.93 13.83
N ALA A 145 -4.48 -6.35 13.49
CA ALA A 145 -3.83 -6.55 12.19
C ALA A 145 -3.52 -8.03 11.93
N THR A 146 -2.98 -8.72 12.94
CA THR A 146 -2.65 -10.14 12.89
C THR A 146 -3.89 -10.98 12.62
N LYS A 147 -4.96 -10.76 13.40
CA LYS A 147 -6.23 -11.47 13.22
C LYS A 147 -6.82 -11.23 11.84
N PHE A 148 -6.79 -9.99 11.34
CA PHE A 148 -7.25 -9.67 10.00
C PHE A 148 -6.46 -10.44 8.93
N LEU A 149 -5.12 -10.37 8.97
CA LEU A 149 -4.25 -11.01 7.97
C LEU A 149 -4.39 -12.53 7.96
N LEU A 150 -4.46 -13.18 9.13
CA LEU A 150 -4.72 -14.62 9.25
C LEU A 150 -6.11 -15.03 8.74
N GLY A 151 -7.07 -14.10 8.79
CA GLY A 151 -8.44 -14.31 8.29
C GLY A 151 -8.56 -14.26 6.78
N LEU A 152 -7.56 -13.76 6.04
CA LEU A 152 -7.60 -13.70 4.58
C LEU A 152 -7.50 -15.09 3.97
N GLU A 153 -8.40 -15.44 3.05
CA GLU A 153 -8.46 -16.78 2.43
C GLU A 153 -7.12 -17.19 1.80
N PHE A 154 -6.51 -16.26 1.07
CA PHE A 154 -5.21 -16.48 0.40
C PHE A 154 -4.01 -16.52 1.37
N CYS A 155 -4.18 -16.14 2.64
CA CYS A 155 -3.15 -16.37 3.67
C CYS A 155 -2.96 -17.87 3.89
N LYS A 156 -4.06 -18.61 3.99
CA LYS A 156 -4.05 -20.06 4.23
C LYS A 156 -3.41 -20.80 3.06
N THR A 157 -3.76 -20.44 1.83
CA THR A 157 -3.17 -21.02 0.62
C THR A 157 -1.67 -20.77 0.54
N THR A 158 -1.22 -19.56 0.85
CA THR A 158 0.20 -19.21 0.79
C THR A 158 1.00 -19.88 1.90
N MET A 159 0.46 -20.00 3.11
CA MET A 159 1.11 -20.73 4.21
C MET A 159 1.23 -22.23 3.92
N VAL A 160 0.16 -22.86 3.41
CA VAL A 160 0.19 -24.27 3.00
C VAL A 160 1.19 -24.50 1.87
N LYS A 161 1.24 -23.59 0.88
CA LYS A 161 2.22 -23.67 -0.21
C LYS A 161 3.66 -23.50 0.32
N HIS A 162 3.88 -22.58 1.25
CA HIS A 162 5.21 -22.37 1.85
C HIS A 162 5.68 -23.59 2.65
N GLU A 163 4.80 -24.18 3.48
CA GLU A 163 5.03 -25.44 4.19
C GLU A 163 5.36 -26.59 3.21
N TYR A 164 4.57 -26.72 2.14
CA TYR A 164 4.79 -27.74 1.11
C TYR A 164 6.15 -27.57 0.39
N GLU A 165 6.50 -26.35 0.00
CA GLU A 165 7.79 -26.04 -0.65
C GLU A 165 8.97 -26.29 0.29
N LEU A 166 8.84 -25.96 1.59
CA LEU A 166 9.86 -26.22 2.60
C LEU A 166 10.09 -27.73 2.76
N VAL A 167 9.02 -28.51 2.92
CA VAL A 167 9.09 -29.98 3.03
C VAL A 167 9.73 -30.60 1.79
N THR A 168 9.40 -30.10 0.60
CA THR A 168 9.96 -30.60 -0.67
C THR A 168 11.46 -30.33 -0.75
N LYS A 169 11.90 -29.11 -0.44
CA LYS A 169 13.33 -28.76 -0.42
C LYS A 169 14.12 -29.58 0.60
N LEU A 170 13.56 -29.83 1.78
CA LEU A 170 14.19 -30.66 2.81
C LEU A 170 14.30 -32.13 2.39
N ARG A 171 13.41 -32.62 1.52
CA ARG A 171 13.47 -33.97 0.94
C ARG A 171 14.48 -34.09 -0.20
N GLU A 172 14.60 -33.06 -1.04
CA GLU A 172 15.58 -33.02 -2.15
C GLU A 172 17.02 -32.80 -1.66
N ALA A 173 17.20 -32.24 -0.47
CA ALA A 173 18.50 -32.05 0.17
C ALA A 173 19.00 -33.30 0.95
N ARG A 174 18.27 -34.42 0.88
CA ARG A 174 18.66 -35.73 1.40
C ARG A 174 19.05 -36.65 0.25
#